data_AF-A0A965XA29-F1
#
_entry.id   AF-A0A965XA29-F1
#
_cell.length_a   1.000
_cell.length_b   1.000
_cell.length_c   1.000
_cell.angle_alpha   90.00
_cell.angle_beta   90.00
_cell.angle_gamma   90.00
#
_symmetry.space_group_name_H-M   'P 1'
#
loop_
_entity.id
_entity.type
_entity.pdbx_description
1 polymer ?
#
loop_
_entity_poly.entity_id
_entity_poly.type
_entity_poly.pdbx_seq_one_letter_code
_entity_poly.pdbx_strand_id
1 'polypeptide(L)'
;MTVPSLLFCILMDAIGMASYIFPGVGESFDLVWAPISGFIFMKSFGGMTGKIGGLISMVEEAVPFIDIIPTFTIGHFYAKYQSRKLK
;
A
#
# COMPACT_ATOMS: atom_id res chain seq x y z
N MET A 1 -3.41 12.02 -11.02
CA MET A 1 -3.74 11.00 -10.02
C MET A 1 -4.36 9.84 -10.78
N THR A 2 -3.81 8.65 -10.64
CA THR A 2 -4.21 7.45 -11.40
C THR A 2 -5.00 6.52 -10.48
N VAL A 3 -5.93 5.77 -11.06
CA VAL A 3 -6.68 4.73 -10.34
C VAL A 3 -6.12 3.38 -10.77
N PRO A 4 -5.22 2.76 -9.99
CA PRO A 4 -4.72 1.42 -10.29
C PRO A 4 -5.86 0.40 -10.25
N SER A 5 -5.68 -0.77 -10.88
CA SER A 5 -6.72 -1.80 -10.89
C SER A 5 -6.98 -2.36 -9.47
N LEU A 6 -8.23 -2.72 -9.17
CA LEU A 6 -8.60 -3.25 -7.85
C LEU A 6 -7.89 -4.58 -7.55
N LEU A 7 -7.71 -5.43 -8.57
CA LEU A 7 -6.95 -6.67 -8.45
C LEU A 7 -5.50 -6.42 -8.06
N PHE A 8 -4.84 -5.44 -8.69
CA PHE A 8 -3.47 -5.07 -8.35
C PHE A 8 -3.36 -4.63 -6.88
N CYS A 9 -4.29 -3.80 -6.41
CA CYS A 9 -4.30 -3.33 -5.03
C CYS A 9 -4.45 -4.48 -4.02
N ILE A 10 -5.39 -5.40 -4.26
CA ILE A 10 -5.57 -6.59 -3.42
C ILE A 10 -4.31 -7.45 -3.39
N LEU A 11 -3.64 -7.63 -4.54
CA LEU A 11 -2.40 -8.41 -4.60
C LEU A 11 -1.28 -7.75 -3.80
N MET A 12 -1.14 -6.42 -3.84
CA MET A 12 -0.14 -5.71 -3.05
C MET A 12 -0.41 -5.84 -1.55
N ASP A 13 -1.66 -5.63 -1.12
CA ASP A 13 -2.05 -5.79 0.30
C ASP A 13 -1.85 -7.23 0.79
N ALA A 14 -2.12 -8.23 -0.07
CA ALA A 14 -1.88 -9.65 0.27
C ALA A 14 -0.38 -10.00 0.38
N ILE A 15 0.49 -9.28 -0.32
CA ILE A 15 1.94 -9.48 -0.22
C ILE A 15 2.49 -8.87 1.06
N GLY A 16 2.02 -7.67 1.48
CA GLY A 16 2.35 -7.09 2.79
C GLY A 16 1.97 -8.06 3.91
N MET A 17 0.69 -8.45 3.93
CA MET A 17 0.16 -9.41 4.90
C MET A 17 0.80 -10.81 4.86
N ALA A 18 1.58 -11.16 3.83
CA ALA A 18 2.27 -12.45 3.77
C ALA A 18 3.33 -12.59 4.89
N SER A 19 3.82 -11.47 5.44
CA SER A 19 4.71 -11.43 6.60
C SER A 19 4.11 -12.10 7.85
N TYR A 20 2.78 -12.18 7.97
CA TYR A 20 2.10 -12.85 9.08
C TYR A 20 2.10 -14.38 8.99
N ILE A 21 2.43 -14.97 7.83
CA ILE A 21 2.43 -16.44 7.66
C ILE A 21 3.61 -17.08 8.40
N PHE A 22 4.72 -16.35 8.57
CA PHE A 22 5.92 -16.79 9.28
C PHE A 22 6.39 -15.73 10.30
N PRO A 23 5.81 -15.71 11.52
CA PRO A 23 6.24 -14.80 12.58
C PRO A 23 7.73 -14.98 12.87
N GLY A 24 8.51 -13.91 12.78
CA GLY A 24 9.97 -13.89 12.96
C GLY A 24 10.81 -13.86 11.67
N VAL A 25 10.29 -14.36 10.53
CA VAL A 25 10.93 -14.17 9.20
C VAL A 25 10.29 -12.98 8.47
N GLY A 26 8.99 -12.76 8.67
CA GLY A 26 8.25 -11.61 8.12
C GLY A 26 8.85 -10.25 8.49
N GLU A 27 9.28 -10.05 9.73
CA GLU A 27 9.88 -8.77 10.17
C GLU A 27 11.17 -8.40 9.40
N SER A 28 11.90 -9.41 8.90
CA SER A 28 13.07 -9.19 8.05
C SER A 28 12.70 -8.88 6.59
N PHE A 29 11.54 -9.37 6.14
CA PHE A 29 10.96 -9.03 4.84
C PHE A 29 10.48 -7.59 4.84
N ASP A 30 9.87 -7.12 5.93
CA ASP A 30 9.35 -5.76 6.10
C ASP A 30 10.46 -4.70 5.94
N LEU A 31 11.71 -4.98 6.32
CA LEU A 31 12.86 -4.09 6.11
C LEU A 31 13.12 -3.75 4.62
N VAL A 32 12.84 -4.70 3.74
CA VAL A 32 13.03 -4.54 2.29
C VAL A 32 11.70 -4.18 1.62
N TRP A 33 10.61 -4.77 2.09
CA TRP A 33 9.29 -4.61 1.51
C TRP A 33 8.68 -3.24 1.81
N ALA A 34 8.82 -2.69 3.02
CA ALA A 34 8.31 -1.36 3.36
C ALA A 34 8.75 -0.24 2.37
N PRO A 35 10.05 -0.04 2.07
CA PRO A 35 10.44 0.99 1.09
C PRO A 35 9.96 0.67 -0.33
N ILE A 36 9.86 -0.62 -0.68
CA ILE A 36 9.35 -1.06 -1.99
C ILE A 36 7.84 -0.79 -2.10
N SER A 37 7.05 -1.13 -1.09
CA SER A 37 5.60 -0.93 -1.05
C SER A 37 5.28 0.55 -1.15
N GLY A 38 5.96 1.41 -0.38
CA GLY A 38 5.83 2.86 -0.46
C GLY A 38 6.17 3.42 -1.83
N PHE A 39 7.22 2.92 -2.47
CA PHE A 39 7.60 3.33 -3.83
C PHE A 39 6.57 2.88 -4.88
N ILE A 40 6.10 1.63 -4.80
CA ILE A 40 5.06 1.08 -5.68
C ILE A 40 3.78 1.90 -5.52
N PHE A 41 3.37 2.22 -4.30
CA PHE A 41 2.19 3.04 -4.03
C PHE A 41 2.34 4.43 -4.67
N MET A 42 3.46 5.10 -4.42
CA MET A 42 3.74 6.42 -4.97
C MET A 42 3.67 6.43 -6.49
N LYS A 43 4.24 5.41 -7.15
CA LYS A 43 4.24 5.27 -8.60
C LYS A 43 2.85 4.91 -9.15
N SER A 44 2.07 4.11 -8.42
CA SER A 44 0.77 3.59 -8.87
C SER A 44 -0.36 4.61 -8.79
N PHE A 45 -0.37 5.45 -7.75
CA PHE A 45 -1.43 6.46 -7.52
C PHE A 45 -1.04 7.85 -8.03
N GLY A 46 0.26 8.18 -8.00
CA GLY A 46 0.80 9.45 -8.46
C GLY A 46 0.30 10.69 -7.71
N GLY A 47 0.89 11.84 -8.02
CA GLY A 47 0.52 13.11 -7.40
C GLY A 47 0.73 13.14 -5.88
N MET A 48 -0.02 13.99 -5.17
CA MET A 48 0.11 14.14 -3.73
C MET A 48 -0.46 12.95 -2.94
N THR A 49 -1.53 12.33 -3.43
CA THR A 49 -2.09 11.11 -2.81
C THR A 49 -1.13 9.94 -2.88
N GLY A 50 -0.41 9.76 -4.00
CA GLY A 50 0.63 8.73 -4.10
C GLY A 50 1.77 8.95 -3.11
N LYS A 51 2.22 10.19 -2.91
CA LYS A 51 3.29 10.51 -1.95
C LYS A 51 2.88 10.25 -0.51
N ILE A 52 1.70 10.73 -0.11
CA ILE A 52 1.20 10.56 1.26
C ILE A 52 0.86 9.10 1.53
N GLY A 53 0.13 8.45 0.61
CA GLY A 53 -0.23 7.04 0.78
C GLY A 53 0.96 6.09 0.69
N GLY A 54 2.00 6.45 -0.06
CA GLY A 54 3.26 5.70 -0.07
C GLY A 54 4.03 5.82 1.24
N LEU A 55 4.02 6.99 1.87
CA LEU A 55 4.58 7.15 3.22
C LEU A 55 3.80 6.32 4.25
N ILE A 56 2.46 6.35 4.17
CA ILE A 56 1.59 5.57 5.05
C ILE A 56 1.86 4.07 4.88
N SER A 57 1.87 3.57 3.65
CA SER A 57 2.17 2.17 3.35
C SER A 57 3.55 1.75 3.84
N MET A 58 4.56 2.61 3.70
CA MET A 58 5.90 2.33 4.22
C MET A 58 5.96 2.27 5.75
N VAL A 59 5.24 3.16 6.44
CA VAL A 59 5.19 3.18 7.91
C VAL A 59 4.40 2.00 8.44
N GLU A 60 3.32 1.64 7.76
CA GLU A 60 2.48 0.50 8.12
C GLU A 60 3.28 -0.81 8.11
N GLU A 61 3.99 -1.05 7.02
CA GLU A 61 4.81 -2.24 6.82
C GLU A 61 6.03 -2.26 7.77
N ALA A 62 6.61 -1.10 8.06
CA ALA A 62 7.75 -0.99 8.97
C ALA A 62 7.38 -1.19 10.46
N VAL A 63 6.09 -1.07 10.81
CA VAL A 63 5.64 -1.24 12.19
C VAL A 63 4.93 -2.58 12.32
N PRO A 64 5.47 -3.54 13.10
CA PRO A 64 4.81 -4.81 13.33
C PRO A 64 3.42 -4.56 13.93
N PHE A 65 2.46 -5.43 13.62
CA PHE A 65 1.04 -5.35 14.01
C PHE A 65 0.16 -4.36 13.22
N ILE A 66 0.71 -3.41 12.46
CA ILE A 66 -0.09 -2.43 11.71
C ILE A 66 -0.33 -2.86 10.24
N ASP A 67 0.51 -3.75 9.69
CA ASP A 67 0.43 -4.36 8.33
C ASP A 67 -0.86 -5.20 8.03
N ILE A 68 -1.92 -5.03 8.82
CA ILE A 68 -3.24 -5.64 8.56
C ILE A 68 -4.11 -4.68 7.73
N ILE A 69 -3.72 -3.42 7.58
CA ILE A 69 -4.57 -2.41 6.95
C ILE A 69 -4.40 -2.51 5.42
N PRO A 70 -5.47 -2.75 4.65
CA PRO A 70 -5.36 -2.89 3.20
C PRO A 70 -5.20 -1.52 2.51
N THR A 71 -4.03 -0.90 2.67
CA THR A 71 -3.74 0.49 2.28
C THR A 71 -3.82 0.70 0.78
N PHE A 72 -3.39 -0.25 -0.06
CA PHE A 72 -3.57 -0.15 -1.51
C PHE A 72 -5.04 -0.19 -1.90
N THR A 73 -5.84 -1.06 -1.27
CA THR A 73 -7.28 -1.16 -1.53
C THR A 73 -8.03 0.09 -1.08
N ILE A 74 -7.71 0.64 0.09
CA ILE A 74 -8.27 1.92 0.56
C ILE A 74 -7.88 3.04 -0.41
N GLY A 75 -6.61 3.09 -0.81
CA GLY A 75 -6.11 4.04 -1.81
C GLY A 75 -6.88 3.96 -3.13
N HIS A 76 -7.22 2.76 -3.60
CA HIS A 76 -8.03 2.55 -4.80
C HIS A 76 -9.40 3.21 -4.69
N PHE A 77 -10.14 2.95 -3.61
CA PHE A 77 -11.45 3.53 -3.41
C PHE A 77 -11.40 5.05 -3.26
N TYR A 78 -10.41 5.57 -2.52
CA TYR A 78 -10.20 7.00 -2.38
C TYR A 78 -9.90 7.66 -3.74
N ALA A 79 -9.01 7.07 -4.54
CA ALA A 79 -8.66 7.59 -5.84
C ALA A 79 -9.81 7.53 -6.85
N LYS A 80 -10.59 6.44 -6.80
CA LYS A 80 -11.81 6.29 -7.60
C LYS A 80 -12.87 7.32 -7.22
N TYR A 81 -13.04 7.60 -5.93
CA TYR A 81 -13.96 8.62 -5.44
C TYR A 81 -13.54 10.04 -5.86
N GLN A 82 -12.27 10.40 -5.67
CA GLN A 82 -11.72 11.69 -6.12
C GLN A 82 -11.85 11.87 -7.64
N SER A 83 -11.57 10.83 -8.41
CA SER A 83 -11.70 10.87 -9.89
C SER A 83 -13.15 11.08 -10.36
N ARG A 84 -14.15 10.66 -9.58
CA ARG A 84 -15.57 10.92 -9.88
C ARG A 84 -15.98 12.35 -9.55
N LYS A 85 -15.39 12.96 -8.52
CA LYS A 85 -15.71 14.32 -8.07
C LYS A 85 -15.09 15.40 -8.97
N LEU A 86 -13.98 15.08 -9.63
CA LEU A 86 -13.28 15.97 -10.56
C LEU A 86 -13.81 15.90 -12.01
N LYS A 87 -14.84 15.08 -12.26
CA LYS A 87 -15.55 14.96 -13.53
C LYS A 87 -16.86 15.73 -13.45
#